data_AF-A0A0U1MB66-F1
#
_entry.id   AF-A0A0U1MB66-F1
#
_cell.length_a   1.000
_cell.length_b   1.000
_cell.length_c   1.000
_cell.angle_alpha   90.00
_cell.angle_beta   90.00
_cell.angle_gamma   90.00
#
_symmetry.space_group_name_H-M   'P 1'
#
loop_
_entity.id
_entity.type
_entity.pdbx_description
1 polymer ?
#
loop_
_entity_poly.entity_id
_entity_poly.type
_entity_poly.pdbx_seq_one_letter_code
_entity_poly.pdbx_strand_id
1 'polypeptide(L)'
;MSVPTFTELEAAASSVIRILKTMPEFSNAKIAIIGGLGLWKYIRSYRTTEDVDFLITVQGAPKAVKDKLLAMPSSPFLQQAQIFFYKAPNGKHIQIDITPDWQSPYLPSAATSISIVRPEALPYISEVDLLVFKINCCGLRPTPAKKIRDANDARSLAEDLSSKGPIVLSSTQRNAVLQGLDDVAQHSGRDKNWWTDKLRLN
;
A
#
# COMPACT_ATOMS: atom_id res chain seq x y z
N MET A 1 -15.21 -2.25 -18.49
CA MET A 1 -13.74 -2.25 -18.62
C MET A 1 -13.22 -3.55 -18.04
N SER A 2 -12.20 -4.18 -18.63
CA SER A 2 -11.64 -5.42 -18.08
C SER A 2 -10.80 -5.13 -16.85
N VAL A 3 -10.92 -5.99 -15.83
CA VAL A 3 -10.13 -5.93 -14.59
C VAL A 3 -8.64 -6.00 -14.95
N PRO A 4 -7.78 -5.13 -14.37
CA PRO A 4 -6.34 -5.18 -14.63
C PRO A 4 -5.71 -6.45 -14.05
N THR A 5 -4.80 -7.04 -14.79
CA THR A 5 -3.95 -8.14 -14.32
C THR A 5 -2.87 -7.62 -13.38
N PHE A 6 -2.27 -8.51 -12.58
CA PHE A 6 -1.14 -8.13 -11.72
C PHE A 6 -0.01 -7.46 -12.51
N THR A 7 0.36 -8.03 -13.66
CA THR A 7 1.43 -7.50 -14.52
C THR A 7 1.09 -6.10 -15.02
N GLU A 8 -0.18 -5.82 -15.32
CA GLU A 8 -0.61 -4.47 -15.73
C GLU A 8 -0.52 -3.46 -14.58
N LEU A 9 -0.90 -3.85 -13.36
CA LEU A 9 -0.75 -3.00 -12.18
C LEU A 9 0.73 -2.75 -11.83
N GLU A 10 1.56 -3.78 -11.93
CA GLU A 10 3.01 -3.66 -11.68
C GLU A 10 3.69 -2.78 -12.73
N ALA A 11 3.32 -2.92 -14.01
CA ALA A 11 3.80 -2.07 -15.09
C ALA A 11 3.32 -0.61 -14.93
N ALA A 12 2.09 -0.39 -14.46
CA ALA A 12 1.60 0.93 -14.11
C ALA A 12 2.38 1.53 -12.95
N ALA A 13 2.60 0.77 -11.88
CA ALA A 13 3.38 1.24 -10.73
C ALA A 13 4.80 1.67 -11.13
N SER A 14 5.49 0.83 -11.94
CA SER A 14 6.80 1.14 -12.51
C SER A 14 6.78 2.40 -13.37
N SER A 15 5.75 2.57 -14.21
CA SER A 15 5.60 3.74 -15.08
C SER A 15 5.36 5.02 -14.29
N VAL A 16 4.51 4.99 -13.27
CA VAL A 16 4.25 6.14 -12.38
C VAL A 16 5.53 6.55 -11.66
N ILE A 17 6.28 5.60 -11.08
CA ILE A 17 7.56 5.87 -10.43
C ILE A 17 8.54 6.50 -11.44
N ARG A 18 8.67 5.94 -12.64
CA ARG A 18 9.57 6.48 -13.68
C ARG A 18 9.21 7.92 -14.05
N ILE A 19 7.93 8.27 -14.08
CA ILE A 19 7.48 9.64 -14.35
C ILE A 19 7.81 10.55 -13.17
N LEU A 20 7.56 10.12 -11.92
CA LEU A 20 7.94 10.89 -10.73
C LEU A 20 9.46 11.13 -10.68
N LYS A 21 10.28 10.19 -11.17
CA LYS A 21 11.74 10.35 -11.29
C LYS A 21 12.17 11.48 -12.22
N THR A 22 11.34 11.89 -13.17
CA THR A 22 11.66 13.02 -14.07
C THR A 22 11.35 14.38 -13.43
N MET A 23 10.86 14.42 -12.19
CA MET A 23 10.52 15.63 -11.45
C MET A 23 11.58 15.87 -10.35
N PRO A 24 12.57 16.75 -10.58
CA PRO A 24 13.69 16.95 -9.66
C PRO A 24 13.25 17.32 -8.23
N GLU A 25 12.14 18.04 -8.09
CA GLU A 25 11.56 18.42 -6.79
C GLU A 25 11.13 17.21 -5.93
N PHE A 26 10.91 16.04 -6.54
CA PHE A 26 10.52 14.82 -5.85
C PHE A 26 11.68 13.84 -5.65
N SER A 27 12.89 14.17 -6.12
CA SER A 27 14.05 13.27 -6.13
C SER A 27 14.36 12.62 -4.78
N ASN A 28 14.33 13.41 -3.71
CA ASN A 28 14.66 13.00 -2.33
C ASN A 28 13.44 12.47 -1.54
N ALA A 29 12.23 12.64 -2.07
CA ALA A 29 11.06 12.06 -1.44
C ALA A 29 11.10 10.53 -1.59
N LYS A 30 10.61 9.84 -0.58
CA LYS A 30 10.55 8.38 -0.55
C LYS A 30 9.20 7.89 -1.05
N ILE A 31 9.20 6.74 -1.70
CA ILE A 31 8.01 6.06 -2.21
C ILE A 31 8.05 4.57 -1.88
N ALA A 32 6.89 4.00 -1.57
CA ALA A 32 6.69 2.55 -1.47
C ALA A 32 5.35 2.16 -2.10
N ILE A 33 5.29 0.97 -2.71
CA ILE A 33 4.03 0.35 -3.11
C ILE A 33 3.43 -0.33 -1.88
N ILE A 34 2.20 0.04 -1.52
CA ILE A 34 1.46 -0.48 -0.37
C ILE A 34 0.15 -1.14 -0.83
N GLY A 35 -0.73 -1.44 0.13
CA GLY A 35 -2.13 -1.75 -0.16
C GLY A 35 -2.36 -3.07 -0.90
N GLY A 36 -3.35 -3.08 -1.81
CA GLY A 36 -3.84 -4.31 -2.42
C GLY A 36 -2.83 -5.01 -3.33
N LEU A 37 -2.01 -4.24 -4.04
CA LEU A 37 -1.01 -4.79 -4.97
C LEU A 37 0.13 -5.48 -4.21
N GLY A 38 0.55 -4.93 -3.06
CA GLY A 38 1.51 -5.57 -2.17
C GLY A 38 1.00 -6.91 -1.66
N LEU A 39 -0.27 -6.98 -1.23
CA LEU A 39 -0.88 -8.24 -0.80
C LEU A 39 -0.94 -9.26 -1.94
N TRP A 40 -1.36 -8.86 -3.13
CA TRP A 40 -1.44 -9.76 -4.29
C TRP A 40 -0.06 -10.27 -4.72
N LYS A 41 1.01 -9.48 -4.54
CA LYS A 41 2.39 -9.92 -4.76
C LYS A 41 2.76 -11.08 -3.84
N TYR A 42 2.41 -10.97 -2.56
CA TYR A 42 2.81 -11.91 -1.52
C TYR A 42 1.95 -13.18 -1.48
N ILE A 43 0.63 -13.03 -1.61
CA ILE A 43 -0.33 -14.15 -1.54
C ILE A 43 -1.16 -14.19 -2.83
N ARG A 44 -0.55 -14.77 -3.88
CA ARG A 44 -1.07 -14.75 -5.27
C ARG A 44 -2.48 -15.32 -5.44
N SER A 45 -2.82 -16.33 -4.66
CA SER A 45 -4.10 -17.06 -4.73
C SER A 45 -5.20 -16.47 -3.84
N TYR A 46 -4.90 -15.45 -3.04
CA TYR A 46 -5.84 -14.94 -2.04
C TYR A 46 -6.89 -14.01 -2.65
N ARG A 47 -6.47 -12.86 -3.20
CA ARG A 47 -7.35 -11.92 -3.89
C ARG A 47 -6.59 -11.04 -4.87
N THR A 48 -7.33 -10.43 -5.78
CA THR A 48 -6.84 -9.40 -6.70
C THR A 48 -7.13 -7.99 -6.17
N THR A 49 -6.63 -6.97 -6.87
CA THR A 49 -6.94 -5.55 -6.66
C THR A 49 -7.06 -4.85 -8.02
N GLU A 50 -7.62 -3.65 -8.05
CA GLU A 50 -7.83 -2.88 -9.30
C GLU A 50 -7.01 -1.58 -9.36
N ASP A 51 -6.30 -1.28 -8.27
CA ASP A 51 -5.61 -0.03 -7.97
C ASP A 51 -4.14 -0.27 -7.59
N VAL A 52 -3.35 0.80 -7.70
CA VAL A 52 -1.99 0.88 -7.18
C VAL A 52 -1.97 1.92 -6.07
N ASP A 53 -1.69 1.48 -4.84
CA ASP A 53 -1.51 2.36 -3.70
C ASP A 53 -0.01 2.70 -3.50
N PHE A 54 0.31 3.98 -3.40
CA PHE A 54 1.64 4.47 -3.04
C PHE A 54 1.62 5.16 -1.70
N LEU A 55 2.58 4.83 -0.83
CA LEU A 55 3.01 5.73 0.24
C LEU A 55 4.05 6.68 -0.32
N ILE A 56 3.91 7.99 -0.09
CA ILE A 56 4.90 8.98 -0.53
C ILE A 56 5.19 10.06 0.53
N THR A 57 6.45 10.50 0.63
CA THR A 57 6.88 11.56 1.56
C THR A 57 7.00 12.94 0.90
N VAL A 58 6.31 13.17 -0.22
CA VAL A 58 6.29 14.49 -0.88
C VAL A 58 5.46 15.45 -0.03
N GLN A 59 6.03 16.61 0.30
CA GLN A 59 5.31 17.66 1.01
C GLN A 59 4.09 18.12 0.20
N GLY A 60 2.92 18.16 0.84
CA GLY A 60 1.65 18.51 0.18
C GLY A 60 1.01 17.37 -0.62
N ALA A 61 1.51 16.14 -0.50
CA ALA A 61 0.81 14.97 -1.01
C ALA A 61 -0.56 14.77 -0.33
N PRO A 62 -1.57 14.24 -1.03
CA PRO A 62 -1.51 13.80 -2.43
C PRO A 62 -1.63 14.92 -3.47
N LYS A 63 -2.12 16.10 -3.08
CA LYS A 63 -2.48 17.19 -4.01
C LYS A 63 -1.29 17.67 -4.84
N ALA A 64 -0.17 17.98 -4.20
CA ALA A 64 1.02 18.49 -4.89
C ALA A 64 1.54 17.51 -5.96
N VAL A 65 1.46 16.21 -5.69
CA VAL A 65 1.87 15.15 -6.63
C VAL A 65 0.89 15.06 -7.80
N LYS A 66 -0.42 15.00 -7.51
CA LYS A 66 -1.46 14.93 -8.55
C LYS A 66 -1.44 16.14 -9.48
N ASP A 67 -1.35 17.35 -8.92
CA ASP A 67 -1.32 18.59 -9.70
C ASP A 67 -0.13 18.61 -10.68
N LYS A 68 1.06 18.17 -10.22
CA LYS A 68 2.25 18.08 -11.05
C LYS A 68 2.13 17.05 -12.17
N LEU A 69 1.59 15.87 -11.85
CA LEU A 69 1.36 14.82 -12.84
C LEU A 69 0.33 15.25 -13.89
N LEU A 70 -0.75 15.94 -13.48
CA LEU A 70 -1.78 16.46 -14.40
C LEU A 70 -1.28 17.59 -15.29
N ALA A 71 -0.38 18.44 -14.79
CA ALA A 71 0.16 19.59 -15.51
C ALA A 71 1.23 19.22 -16.56
N MET A 72 1.64 17.95 -16.65
CA MET A 72 2.64 17.51 -17.63
C MET A 72 2.13 17.67 -19.08
N PRO A 73 2.98 18.10 -20.03
CA PRO A 73 2.67 18.01 -21.45
C PRO A 73 2.36 16.56 -21.84
N SER A 74 1.23 16.35 -22.53
CA SER A 74 0.75 15.00 -22.90
C SER A 74 0.67 14.04 -21.70
N SER A 75 0.23 14.56 -20.54
CA SER A 75 0.11 13.76 -19.32
C SER A 75 -0.68 12.47 -19.56
N PRO A 76 -0.15 11.29 -19.17
CA PRO A 76 -0.92 10.06 -19.14
C PRO A 76 -1.86 9.99 -17.92
N PHE A 77 -1.95 11.05 -17.12
CA PHE A 77 -2.79 11.10 -15.94
C PHE A 77 -4.05 11.89 -16.18
N LEU A 78 -5.13 11.46 -15.53
CA LEU A 78 -6.39 12.16 -15.53
C LEU A 78 -7.09 12.01 -14.19
N GLN A 79 -7.82 13.05 -13.79
CA GLN A 79 -8.64 13.06 -12.60
C GLN A 79 -10.11 13.05 -13.03
N GLN A 80 -10.88 12.07 -12.55
CA GLN A 80 -12.33 11.99 -12.75
C GLN A 80 -13.01 11.97 -11.39
N ALA A 81 -13.73 13.04 -11.06
CA ALA A 81 -14.24 13.28 -9.72
C ALA A 81 -13.12 13.11 -8.67
N GLN A 82 -13.24 12.13 -7.77
CA GLN A 82 -12.25 11.86 -6.72
C GLN A 82 -11.20 10.81 -7.10
N ILE A 83 -11.33 10.16 -8.26
CA ILE A 83 -10.44 9.07 -8.68
C ILE A 83 -9.35 9.61 -9.61
N PHE A 84 -8.10 9.26 -9.29
CA PHE A 84 -6.92 9.62 -10.06
C PHE A 84 -6.45 8.40 -10.85
N PHE A 85 -6.34 8.54 -12.18
CA PHE A 85 -6.01 7.44 -13.07
C PHE A 85 -4.69 7.68 -13.79
N TYR A 86 -3.94 6.59 -13.98
CA TYR A 86 -2.90 6.47 -14.99
C TYR A 86 -3.47 5.74 -16.21
N LYS A 87 -3.33 6.34 -17.40
CA LYS A 87 -3.67 5.73 -18.68
C LYS A 87 -2.49 4.92 -19.19
N ALA A 88 -2.62 3.60 -19.09
CA ALA A 88 -1.62 2.67 -19.60
C ALA A 88 -1.54 2.71 -21.14
N PRO A 89 -0.41 2.34 -21.75
CA PRO A 89 -0.25 2.33 -23.22
C PRO A 89 -1.28 1.49 -23.98
N ASN A 90 -1.83 0.46 -23.33
CA ASN A 90 -2.90 -0.38 -23.87
C ASN A 90 -4.31 0.26 -23.77
N GLY A 91 -4.41 1.51 -23.32
CA GLY A 91 -5.65 2.26 -23.19
C GLY A 91 -6.42 2.04 -21.88
N LYS A 92 -5.98 1.14 -20.99
CA LYS A 92 -6.64 0.93 -19.70
C LYS A 92 -6.38 2.11 -18.75
N HIS A 93 -7.38 2.47 -17.96
CA HIS A 93 -7.24 3.40 -16.84
C HIS A 93 -7.02 2.60 -15.56
N ILE A 94 -5.88 2.81 -14.91
CA ILE A 94 -5.51 2.16 -13.65
C ILE A 94 -5.57 3.22 -12.56
N GLN A 95 -6.33 2.94 -11.49
CA GLN A 95 -6.44 3.86 -10.36
C GLN A 95 -5.11 3.92 -9.62
N ILE A 96 -4.65 5.14 -9.35
CA ILE A 96 -3.44 5.42 -8.59
C ILE A 96 -3.85 6.18 -7.33
N ASP A 97 -3.72 5.52 -6.19
CA ASP A 97 -3.96 6.11 -4.89
C ASP A 97 -2.63 6.54 -4.27
N ILE A 98 -2.60 7.78 -3.80
CA ILE A 98 -1.40 8.39 -3.22
C ILE A 98 -1.73 8.67 -1.75
N THR A 99 -1.10 7.92 -0.87
CA THR A 99 -1.18 8.06 0.58
C THR A 99 0.03 8.87 1.06
N PRO A 100 -0.19 10.05 1.65
CA PRO A 100 0.91 10.78 2.28
C PRO A 100 1.38 10.03 3.53
N ASP A 101 2.67 10.14 3.82
CA ASP A 101 3.34 9.45 4.92
C ASP A 101 2.72 9.71 6.31
N TRP A 102 2.21 10.91 6.57
CA TRP A 102 1.53 11.24 7.84
C TRP A 102 0.23 10.45 8.09
N GLN A 103 -0.34 9.78 7.08
CA GLN A 103 -1.48 8.87 7.24
C GLN A 103 -1.05 7.44 7.58
N SER A 104 0.24 7.14 7.55
CA SER A 104 0.77 5.82 7.84
C SER A 104 1.29 5.77 9.28
N PRO A 105 1.22 4.60 9.97
CA PRO A 105 1.65 4.49 11.36
C PRO A 105 3.16 4.77 11.53
N TYR A 106 3.94 4.55 10.48
CA TYR A 106 5.35 4.89 10.36
C TYR A 106 5.77 4.80 8.88
N LEU A 107 6.96 5.27 8.55
CA LEU A 107 7.55 5.08 7.22
C LEU A 107 8.21 3.69 7.12
N PRO A 108 7.76 2.78 6.24
CA PRO A 108 8.33 1.44 6.14
C PRO A 108 9.76 1.49 5.61
N SER A 109 10.59 0.53 6.01
CA SER A 109 12.01 0.47 5.62
C SER A 109 12.21 0.34 4.10
N ALA A 110 11.24 -0.26 3.40
CA ALA A 110 11.23 -0.39 1.95
C ALA A 110 11.00 0.94 1.20
N ALA A 111 10.54 2.00 1.89
CA ALA A 111 10.32 3.30 1.27
C ALA A 111 11.66 3.89 0.78
N THR A 112 11.77 3.99 -0.54
CA THR A 112 13.03 4.28 -1.24
C THR A 112 12.96 5.65 -1.89
N SER A 113 14.06 6.41 -1.89
CA SER A 113 14.11 7.71 -2.58
C SER A 113 13.73 7.54 -4.04
N ILE A 114 12.80 8.36 -4.54
CA ILE A 114 12.26 8.26 -5.90
C ILE A 114 13.40 8.22 -6.92
N SER A 115 14.41 9.09 -6.77
CA SER A 115 15.58 9.18 -7.67
C SER A 115 16.35 7.86 -7.86
N ILE A 116 16.40 7.00 -6.85
CA ILE A 116 17.19 5.76 -6.88
C ILE A 116 16.34 4.50 -7.10
N VAL A 117 15.01 4.61 -7.16
CA VAL A 117 14.16 3.43 -7.41
C VAL A 117 14.53 2.81 -8.75
N ARG A 118 14.72 1.50 -8.73
CA ARG A 118 15.09 0.70 -9.91
C ARG A 118 13.83 0.09 -10.54
N PRO A 119 13.61 0.22 -11.86
CA PRO A 119 12.42 -0.34 -12.53
C PRO A 119 12.24 -1.85 -12.34
N GLU A 120 13.35 -2.58 -12.23
CA GLU A 120 13.39 -4.03 -12.00
C GLU A 120 13.19 -4.46 -10.55
N ALA A 121 13.25 -3.50 -9.61
CA ALA A 121 13.12 -3.74 -8.18
C ALA A 121 12.23 -2.66 -7.55
N LEU A 122 10.92 -2.78 -7.76
CA LEU A 122 9.94 -1.85 -7.22
C LEU A 122 9.93 -1.88 -5.69
N PRO A 123 9.74 -0.72 -5.03
CA PRO A 123 9.85 -0.58 -3.58
C PRO A 123 8.57 -1.04 -2.90
N TYR A 124 8.28 -2.34 -2.96
CA TYR A 124 7.15 -2.92 -2.22
C TYR A 124 7.39 -2.86 -0.71
N ILE A 125 6.38 -2.43 0.04
CA ILE A 125 6.35 -2.59 1.50
C ILE A 125 6.64 -4.04 1.88
N SER A 126 7.39 -4.28 2.95
CA SER A 126 7.68 -5.64 3.42
C SER A 126 6.39 -6.36 3.82
N GLU A 127 6.37 -7.69 3.77
CA GLU A 127 5.19 -8.49 4.13
C GLU A 127 4.76 -8.26 5.59
N VAL A 128 5.73 -8.10 6.50
CA VAL A 128 5.49 -7.76 7.92
C VAL A 128 4.96 -6.34 8.08
N ASP A 129 5.54 -5.35 7.40
CA ASP A 129 5.02 -3.98 7.44
C ASP A 129 3.60 -3.90 6.86
N LEU A 130 3.31 -4.66 5.81
CA LEU A 130 1.96 -4.73 5.23
C LEU A 130 0.96 -5.30 6.23
N LEU A 131 1.32 -6.36 6.96
CA LEU A 131 0.50 -6.91 8.05
C LEU A 131 0.20 -5.83 9.11
N VAL A 132 1.23 -5.13 9.57
CA VAL A 132 1.10 -4.08 10.59
C VAL A 132 0.21 -2.95 10.09
N PHE A 133 0.38 -2.52 8.84
CA PHE A 133 -0.44 -1.49 8.21
C PHE A 133 -1.91 -1.92 8.11
N LYS A 134 -2.17 -3.17 7.77
CA LYS A 134 -3.55 -3.70 7.68
C LYS A 134 -4.24 -3.76 9.04
N ILE A 135 -3.51 -4.15 10.08
CA ILE A 135 -4.01 -4.12 11.47
C ILE A 135 -4.33 -2.67 11.87
N ASN A 136 -3.38 -1.76 11.72
CA ASN A 136 -3.52 -0.38 12.16
C ASN A 136 -4.63 0.39 11.41
N CYS A 137 -4.73 0.19 10.08
CA CYS A 137 -5.71 0.90 9.26
C CYS A 137 -7.14 0.36 9.40
N CYS A 138 -7.34 -0.87 9.90
CA CYS A 138 -8.64 -1.52 9.95
C CYS A 138 -9.71 -0.65 10.64
N GLY A 139 -9.42 -0.11 11.82
CA GLY A 139 -10.34 0.74 12.58
C GLY A 139 -10.63 2.09 11.93
N LEU A 140 -9.68 2.60 11.15
CA LEU A 140 -9.69 3.94 10.55
C LEU A 140 -10.49 4.00 9.23
N ARG A 141 -10.94 2.85 8.70
CA ARG A 141 -11.67 2.84 7.42
C ARG A 141 -13.09 3.39 7.57
N PRO A 142 -13.58 4.16 6.57
CA PRO A 142 -14.86 4.84 6.65
C PRO A 142 -16.07 3.91 6.49
N THR A 143 -15.88 2.70 5.96
CA THR A 143 -16.99 1.77 5.71
C THR A 143 -16.74 0.40 6.34
N PRO A 144 -17.78 -0.28 6.87
CA PRO A 144 -17.65 -1.61 7.43
C PRO A 144 -17.02 -2.63 6.47
N ALA A 145 -17.37 -2.57 5.18
CA ALA A 145 -16.80 -3.44 4.16
C ALA A 145 -15.27 -3.26 4.02
N LYS A 146 -14.75 -2.03 4.14
CA LYS A 146 -13.31 -1.77 4.11
C LYS A 146 -12.63 -2.22 5.41
N LYS A 147 -13.27 -2.06 6.58
CA LYS A 147 -12.77 -2.60 7.86
C LYS A 147 -12.60 -4.12 7.79
N ILE A 148 -13.67 -4.83 7.37
CA ILE A 148 -13.66 -6.29 7.21
C ILE A 148 -12.61 -6.74 6.19
N ARG A 149 -12.43 -6.00 5.10
CA ARG A 149 -11.40 -6.32 4.10
C ARG A 149 -10.00 -6.21 4.69
N ASP A 150 -9.65 -5.10 5.35
CA ASP A 150 -8.33 -4.95 5.95
C ASP A 150 -8.09 -5.98 7.07
N ALA A 151 -9.11 -6.31 7.87
CA ALA A 151 -9.00 -7.35 8.90
C ALA A 151 -8.78 -8.76 8.32
N ASN A 152 -9.45 -9.08 7.22
CA ASN A 152 -9.25 -10.35 6.52
C ASN A 152 -7.87 -10.42 5.83
N ASP A 153 -7.45 -9.34 5.18
CA ASP A 153 -6.12 -9.22 4.59
C ASP A 153 -5.03 -9.41 5.68
N ALA A 154 -5.18 -8.75 6.83
CA ALA A 154 -4.28 -8.90 7.96
C ALA A 154 -4.23 -10.35 8.45
N ARG A 155 -5.40 -11.00 8.60
CA ARG A 155 -5.47 -12.39 9.05
C ARG A 155 -4.74 -13.32 8.09
N SER A 156 -5.00 -13.18 6.79
CA SER A 156 -4.35 -14.00 5.76
C SER A 156 -2.84 -13.78 5.72
N LEU A 157 -2.36 -12.54 5.88
CA LEU A 157 -0.92 -12.25 6.03
C LEU A 157 -0.33 -12.89 7.28
N ALA A 158 -1.01 -12.82 8.43
CA ALA A 158 -0.52 -13.40 9.66
C ALA A 158 -0.46 -14.94 9.59
N GLU A 159 -1.45 -15.58 8.97
CA GLU A 159 -1.47 -17.02 8.72
C GLU A 159 -0.33 -17.44 7.77
N ASP A 160 -0.17 -16.74 6.65
CA ASP A 160 0.88 -17.01 5.66
C ASP A 160 2.29 -16.78 6.21
N LEU A 161 2.55 -15.63 6.85
CA LEU A 161 3.82 -15.35 7.52
C LEU A 161 4.17 -16.40 8.58
N SER A 162 3.19 -16.80 9.39
CA SER A 162 3.40 -17.83 10.41
C SER A 162 3.74 -19.19 9.84
N SER A 163 3.28 -19.51 8.63
CA SER A 163 3.64 -20.76 7.95
C SER A 163 5.11 -20.78 7.52
N LYS A 164 5.72 -19.61 7.34
CA LYS A 164 7.13 -19.42 6.95
C LYS A 164 8.06 -19.28 8.15
N GLY A 165 7.53 -18.99 9.33
CA GLY A 165 8.30 -18.84 10.55
C GLY A 165 7.65 -17.88 11.55
N PRO A 166 8.31 -17.60 12.68
CA PRO A 166 7.77 -16.69 13.68
C PRO A 166 7.70 -15.24 13.18
N ILE A 167 6.58 -14.57 13.46
CA ILE A 167 6.45 -13.13 13.22
C ILE A 167 7.22 -12.39 14.31
N VAL A 168 8.22 -11.60 13.90
CA VAL A 168 9.04 -10.77 14.80
C VAL A 168 8.76 -9.31 14.50
N LEU A 169 8.17 -8.61 15.47
CA LEU A 169 7.86 -7.19 15.36
C LEU A 169 8.92 -6.35 16.08
N SER A 170 9.42 -5.31 15.42
CA SER A 170 10.14 -4.21 16.08
C SER A 170 9.24 -3.46 17.07
N SER A 171 9.83 -2.64 17.94
CA SER A 171 9.07 -1.81 18.88
C SER A 171 8.07 -0.88 18.18
N THR A 172 8.47 -0.26 17.07
CA THR A 172 7.58 0.61 16.28
C THR A 172 6.41 -0.16 15.70
N GLN A 173 6.66 -1.33 15.11
CA GLN A 173 5.62 -2.20 14.56
C GLN A 173 4.67 -2.70 15.66
N ARG A 174 5.20 -3.10 16.82
CA ARG A 174 4.40 -3.54 17.97
C ARG A 174 3.46 -2.43 18.44
N ASN A 175 3.95 -1.20 18.57
CA ASN A 175 3.12 -0.07 18.98
C ASN A 175 2.00 0.21 17.96
N ALA A 176 2.29 0.15 16.66
CA ALA A 176 1.30 0.32 15.61
C ALA A 176 0.23 -0.79 15.61
N VAL A 177 0.63 -2.04 15.87
CA VAL A 177 -0.29 -3.18 16.03
C VAL A 177 -1.21 -2.96 17.23
N LEU A 178 -0.67 -2.57 18.39
CA LEU A 178 -1.45 -2.37 19.60
C LEU A 178 -2.55 -1.32 19.42
N GLN A 179 -2.31 -0.29 18.61
CA GLN A 179 -3.32 0.74 18.30
C GLN A 179 -4.50 0.22 17.46
N GLY A 180 -4.30 -0.81 16.62
CA GLY A 180 -5.33 -1.39 15.77
C GLY A 180 -5.86 -2.75 16.23
N LEU A 181 -5.37 -3.25 17.38
CA LEU A 181 -5.59 -4.64 17.81
C LEU A 181 -7.07 -4.94 18.10
N ASP A 182 -7.77 -4.01 18.75
CA ASP A 182 -9.19 -4.22 19.08
C ASP A 182 -10.07 -4.20 17.82
N ASP A 183 -9.82 -3.26 16.91
CA ASP A 183 -10.55 -3.17 15.64
C ASP A 183 -10.33 -4.40 14.75
N VAL A 184 -9.08 -4.88 14.64
CA VAL A 184 -8.79 -6.05 13.80
C VAL A 184 -9.39 -7.32 14.41
N ALA A 185 -9.38 -7.46 15.75
CA ALA A 185 -10.02 -8.59 16.43
C ALA A 185 -11.54 -8.58 16.22
N GLN A 186 -12.17 -7.41 16.23
CA GLN A 186 -13.60 -7.27 16.00
C GLN A 186 -14.03 -7.73 14.58
N HIS A 187 -13.17 -7.53 13.57
CA HIS A 187 -13.56 -7.68 12.17
C HIS A 187 -12.94 -8.89 11.45
N SER A 188 -11.90 -9.53 12.02
CA SER A 188 -11.16 -10.61 11.35
C SER A 188 -11.75 -12.01 11.54
N GLY A 189 -12.71 -12.19 12.44
CA GLY A 189 -13.18 -13.51 12.86
C GLY A 189 -12.17 -14.29 13.72
N ARG A 190 -11.18 -13.58 14.28
CA ARG A 190 -10.22 -14.07 15.28
C ARG A 190 -10.27 -13.16 16.49
N ASP A 191 -10.28 -13.74 17.69
CA ASP A 191 -10.30 -12.97 18.91
C ASP A 191 -8.94 -12.31 19.20
N LYS A 192 -8.93 -11.43 20.21
CA LYS A 192 -7.73 -10.70 20.64
C LYS A 192 -6.63 -11.64 21.14
N ASN A 193 -6.98 -12.76 21.76
CA ASN A 193 -6.00 -13.74 22.25
C ASN A 193 -5.25 -14.38 21.09
N TRP A 194 -5.97 -14.80 20.05
CA TRP A 194 -5.37 -15.31 18.81
C TRP A 194 -4.36 -14.32 18.24
N TRP A 195 -4.73 -13.03 18.13
CA TRP A 195 -3.82 -12.00 17.63
C TRP A 195 -2.60 -11.78 18.52
N THR A 196 -2.82 -11.76 19.84
CA THR A 196 -1.76 -11.58 20.84
C THR A 196 -0.74 -12.71 20.77
N ASP A 197 -1.21 -13.96 20.66
CA ASP A 197 -0.36 -15.14 20.54
C ASP A 197 0.35 -15.18 19.17
N LYS A 198 -0.41 -14.93 18.09
CA LYS A 198 0.09 -14.97 16.70
C LYS A 198 1.20 -13.95 16.47
N LEU A 199 1.07 -12.75 17.06
CA LEU A 199 2.00 -11.64 16.93
C LEU A 199 2.99 -11.53 18.09
N ARG A 200 2.94 -12.47 19.06
CA ARG A 200 3.82 -12.53 20.23
C ARG A 200 3.85 -11.21 21.01
N LEU A 201 2.65 -10.69 21.31
CA LEU A 201 2.47 -9.41 21.99
C LEU A 201 2.61 -9.48 23.51
N ASN A 202 2.61 -10.71 24.07
CA ASN A 202 2.91 -11.00 25.46
C ASN A 202 4.39 -10.77 25.80
#